data_AF-A0A838SCI2-F1
#
_entry.id   AF-A0A838SCI2-F1
#
_cell.length_a   1.000
_cell.length_b   1.000
_cell.length_c   1.000
_cell.angle_alpha   90.00
_cell.angle_beta   90.00
_cell.angle_gamma   90.00
#
_symmetry.space_group_name_H-M   'P 1'
#
loop_
_entity.id
_entity.type
_entity.pdbx_description
1 polymer ?
#
loop_
_entity_poly.entity_id
_entity_poly.type
_entity_poly.pdbx_seq_one_letter_code
_entity_poly.pdbx_strand_id
1 'polypeptide(L)'
;MKYFSILAVLCSIFLTVPAWAHGDAAHVMGTVTESGNDHVVVTTPKGESLTLAFDPQITFQQNGIHVENARPQVGDRLVAEVSKKGVPENRDWVATEITFSTPKKKP
;
A
#
# COMPACT_ATOMS: atom_id res chain seq x y z
N MET A 1 37.44 19.58 -37.48
CA MET A 1 37.17 19.57 -36.02
C MET A 1 35.76 20.06 -35.63
N LYS A 2 34.82 20.25 -36.56
CA LYS A 2 33.51 20.87 -36.28
C LYS A 2 32.34 19.87 -36.12
N TYR A 3 32.53 18.64 -36.58
CA TYR A 3 31.56 17.54 -36.47
C TYR A 3 31.66 16.78 -35.13
N PHE A 4 32.81 16.87 -34.46
CA PHE A 4 33.05 16.23 -33.17
C PHE A 4 32.16 16.82 -32.07
N SER A 5 31.92 18.14 -32.14
CA SER A 5 31.01 18.85 -31.24
C SER A 5 29.53 18.50 -31.46
N ILE A 6 29.13 18.19 -32.70
CA ILE A 6 27.74 17.79 -33.01
C ILE A 6 27.48 16.35 -32.53
N LEU A 7 28.47 15.46 -32.66
CA LEU A 7 28.37 14.08 -32.19
C LEU A 7 28.29 14.00 -30.65
N ALA A 8 29.01 14.88 -29.94
CA ALA A 8 28.97 14.97 -28.48
C ALA A 8 27.60 15.44 -27.93
N VAL A 9 26.89 16.32 -28.66
CA VAL A 9 25.55 16.79 -28.27
C VAL A 9 24.47 15.75 -28.58
N LEU A 10 24.67 14.90 -29.59
CA LEU A 10 23.71 13.85 -29.93
C LEU A 10 23.74 12.67 -28.93
N CYS A 11 24.90 12.38 -28.33
CA CYS A 11 25.05 11.33 -27.32
C CYS A 11 24.43 11.68 -25.96
N SER A 12 24.31 12.95 -25.59
CA SER A 12 23.76 13.36 -24.29
C SER A 12 22.24 13.26 -24.18
N ILE A 13 21.53 13.07 -25.31
CA ILE A 13 20.06 12.96 -25.34
C ILE A 13 19.57 11.57 -24.85
N PHE A 14 20.45 10.57 -24.78
CA PHE A 14 20.09 9.19 -24.43
C PHE A 14 20.33 8.80 -22.96
N LEU A 15 20.70 9.75 -22.09
CA LEU A 15 20.87 9.48 -20.64
C LEU A 15 19.55 9.62 -19.86
N THR A 16 18.41 9.20 -20.44
CA THR A 16 17.18 9.07 -19.67
C THR A 16 17.30 7.82 -18.80
N VAL A 17 17.69 7.99 -17.53
CA VAL A 17 17.50 6.94 -16.52
C VAL A 17 16.03 6.55 -16.54
N PRO A 18 15.68 5.25 -16.60
CA PRO A 18 14.31 4.84 -16.42
C PRO A 18 13.92 5.18 -14.98
N ALA A 19 13.27 6.32 -14.79
CA ALA A 19 12.55 6.61 -13.56
C ALA A 19 11.38 5.63 -13.51
N TRP A 20 11.46 4.64 -12.64
CA TRP A 20 10.33 3.75 -12.36
C TRP A 20 9.26 4.57 -11.64
N ALA A 21 8.38 5.18 -12.44
CA ALA A 21 7.26 6.00 -11.98
C ALA A 21 5.97 5.18 -11.79
N HIS A 22 6.03 3.85 -11.91
CA HIS A 22 4.89 2.99 -11.63
C HIS A 22 5.01 2.50 -10.19
N GLY A 23 4.15 3.05 -9.33
CA GLY A 23 4.13 2.75 -7.91
C GLY A 23 3.91 1.27 -7.67
N ASP A 24 4.72 0.70 -6.77
CA ASP A 24 4.58 -0.66 -6.23
C ASP A 24 3.33 -0.81 -5.34
N ALA A 25 2.24 -0.14 -5.72
CA ALA A 25 0.95 -0.22 -5.05
C ALA A 25 0.37 -1.62 -5.31
N ALA A 26 0.42 -2.46 -4.28
CA ALA A 26 -0.23 -3.75 -4.26
C ALA A 26 -1.54 -3.65 -3.47
N HIS A 27 -2.41 -4.64 -3.65
CA HIS A 27 -3.63 -4.76 -2.85
C HIS A 27 -3.51 -5.98 -1.93
N VAL A 28 -3.76 -5.76 -0.64
CA VAL A 28 -3.92 -6.85 0.34
C VAL A 28 -5.39 -6.94 0.73
N MET A 29 -5.94 -8.15 0.75
CA MET A 29 -7.29 -8.41 1.22
C MET A 29 -7.27 -9.51 2.26
N GLY A 30 -8.08 -9.38 3.31
CA GLY A 30 -8.16 -10.39 4.35
C GLY A 30 -9.22 -10.11 5.42
N THR A 31 -9.20 -10.95 6.45
CA THR A 31 -9.94 -10.74 7.69
C THR A 31 -9.00 -10.23 8.76
N VAL A 32 -9.40 -9.17 9.45
CA VAL A 32 -8.66 -8.63 10.59
C VAL A 32 -8.63 -9.65 11.71
N THR A 33 -7.42 -10.00 12.16
CA THR A 33 -7.18 -10.88 13.31
C THR A 33 -6.61 -10.13 14.51
N GLU A 34 -5.96 -9.00 14.26
CA GLU A 34 -5.44 -8.09 15.29
C GLU A 34 -5.53 -6.65 14.78
N SER A 35 -5.81 -5.70 15.69
CA SER A 35 -5.86 -4.27 15.38
C SER A 35 -5.07 -3.52 16.44
N GLY A 36 -4.12 -2.70 16.00
CA GLY A 36 -3.30 -1.84 16.84
C GLY A 36 -3.45 -0.37 16.47
N ASN A 37 -2.76 0.50 17.20
CA ASN A 37 -2.82 1.95 16.96
C ASN A 37 -2.17 2.36 15.63
N ASP A 38 -1.15 1.64 15.20
CA ASP A 38 -0.28 1.93 14.06
C ASP A 38 -0.26 0.82 13.00
N HIS A 39 -1.08 -0.22 13.18
CA HIS A 39 -1.07 -1.39 12.29
C HIS A 39 -2.34 -2.23 12.39
N VAL A 40 -2.49 -3.15 11.44
CA VAL A 40 -3.49 -4.21 11.44
C VAL A 40 -2.86 -5.51 10.98
N VAL A 41 -3.29 -6.63 11.56
CA VAL A 41 -2.94 -7.97 11.07
C VAL A 41 -4.14 -8.57 10.38
N VAL A 42 -3.92 -9.14 9.19
CA VAL A 42 -4.95 -9.80 8.42
C VAL A 42 -4.57 -11.23 8.07
N THR A 43 -5.54 -12.13 8.12
CA THR A 43 -5.45 -13.43 7.46
C THR A 43 -6.02 -13.31 6.05
N THR A 44 -5.19 -13.59 5.04
CA THR A 44 -5.60 -13.58 3.64
C THR A 44 -6.50 -14.78 3.32
N PRO A 45 -7.24 -14.78 2.20
CA PRO A 45 -8.00 -15.96 1.77
C PRO A 45 -7.16 -17.23 1.58
N LYS A 46 -5.84 -17.10 1.43
CA LYS A 46 -4.89 -18.22 1.32
C LYS A 46 -4.40 -18.73 2.69
N GLY A 47 -4.80 -18.10 3.79
CA GLY A 47 -4.38 -18.45 5.15
C GLY A 47 -3.07 -17.81 5.61
N GLU A 48 -2.45 -16.95 4.79
CA GLU A 48 -1.26 -16.20 5.19
C GLU A 48 -1.64 -15.09 6.17
N SER A 49 -0.81 -14.88 7.21
CA SER A 49 -0.95 -13.76 8.13
C SER A 49 -0.02 -12.64 7.67
N LEU A 50 -0.58 -11.46 7.40
CA LEU A 50 0.17 -10.28 6.97
C LEU A 50 -0.05 -9.11 7.94
N THR A 51 1.03 -8.43 8.29
CA THR A 51 1.04 -7.27 9.17
C THR A 51 1.21 -6.00 8.35
N LEU A 52 0.20 -5.13 8.37
CA LEU A 52 0.16 -3.89 7.61
C LEU A 52 0.35 -2.71 8.57
N ALA A 53 1.44 -1.97 8.42
CA ALA A 53 1.62 -0.70 9.12
C ALA A 53 0.73 0.39 8.51
N PHE A 54 0.33 1.38 9.29
CA PHE A 54 -0.40 2.54 8.80
C PHE A 54 0.56 3.62 8.33
N ASP A 55 0.36 4.12 7.11
CA ASP A 55 0.99 5.36 6.69
C ASP A 55 0.49 6.52 7.59
N PRO A 56 1.33 7.52 7.94
CA PRO A 56 0.88 8.67 8.71
C PRO A 56 -0.27 9.46 8.07
N GLN A 57 -0.42 9.38 6.75
CA GLN A 57 -1.49 10.02 5.97
C GLN A 57 -2.55 9.01 5.48
N ILE A 58 -2.64 7.84 6.13
CA ILE A 58 -3.55 6.78 5.74
C ILE A 58 -5.01 7.27 5.68
N THR A 59 -5.72 6.80 4.67
CA THR A 59 -7.16 7.01 4.54
C THR A 59 -7.93 5.77 4.97
N PHE A 60 -8.94 5.95 5.84
CA PHE A 60 -9.84 4.88 6.25
C PHE A 60 -11.23 5.06 5.63
N GLN A 61 -11.75 3.98 5.05
CA GLN A 61 -13.12 3.91 4.56
C GLN A 61 -13.88 2.77 5.26
N GLN A 62 -14.97 3.11 5.95
CA GLN A 62 -15.88 2.11 6.50
C GLN A 62 -17.09 1.97 5.59
N ASN A 63 -17.30 0.77 5.04
CA ASN A 63 -18.34 0.49 4.04
C ASN A 63 -18.26 1.42 2.80
N GLY A 64 -17.04 1.78 2.38
CA GLY A 64 -16.79 2.67 1.24
C GLY A 64 -17.05 4.15 1.51
N ILE A 65 -17.23 4.55 2.76
CA ILE A 65 -17.39 5.94 3.17
C ILE A 65 -16.16 6.35 3.97
N HIS A 66 -15.53 7.47 3.61
CA HIS A 66 -14.42 8.03 4.37
C HIS A 66 -14.87 8.40 5.79
N VAL A 67 -14.19 7.85 6.80
CA VAL A 67 -14.46 8.16 8.21
C VAL A 67 -13.13 8.34 8.95
N GLU A 68 -12.83 9.59 9.33
CA GLU A 68 -11.54 10.02 9.90
C GLU A 68 -11.07 9.16 11.09
N ASN A 69 -12.00 8.85 12.01
CA ASN A 69 -11.69 8.13 13.24
C ASN A 69 -12.05 6.64 13.19
N ALA A 70 -12.50 6.11 12.05
CA ALA A 70 -12.84 4.70 11.95
C ALA A 70 -11.56 3.87 11.84
N ARG A 71 -11.55 2.70 12.50
CA ARG A 71 -10.45 1.74 12.45
C ARG A 71 -11.00 0.33 12.26
N PRO A 72 -10.35 -0.51 11.43
CA PRO A 72 -10.75 -1.92 11.30
C PRO A 72 -10.71 -2.62 12.66
N GLN A 73 -11.75 -3.41 12.93
CA GLN A 73 -11.88 -4.23 14.13
C GLN A 73 -11.67 -5.70 13.80
N VAL A 74 -11.30 -6.50 14.80
CA VAL A 74 -11.17 -7.97 14.65
C VAL A 74 -12.46 -8.56 14.08
N GLY A 75 -12.33 -9.37 13.04
CA GLY A 75 -13.46 -9.97 12.31
C GLY A 75 -13.93 -9.17 11.10
N ASP A 76 -13.53 -7.90 10.95
CA ASP A 76 -13.82 -7.13 9.74
C ASP A 76 -13.13 -7.73 8.52
N ARG A 77 -13.77 -7.56 7.37
CA ARG A 77 -13.15 -7.80 6.06
C ARG A 77 -12.56 -6.49 5.59
N LEU A 78 -11.31 -6.50 5.15
CA LEU A 78 -10.66 -5.31 4.61
C LEU A 78 -9.95 -5.58 3.29
N VAL A 79 -9.81 -4.49 2.53
CA VAL A 79 -8.91 -4.35 1.38
C VAL A 79 -8.03 -3.14 1.66
N ALA A 80 -6.74 -3.29 1.47
CA ALA A 80 -5.74 -2.25 1.70
C ALA A 80 -4.95 -2.01 0.41
N GLU A 81 -4.79 -0.75 0.04
CA GLU A 81 -3.72 -0.34 -0.88
C GLU A 81 -2.43 -0.26 -0.07
N VAL A 82 -1.39 -0.93 -0.54
CA VAL A 82 -0.14 -1.09 0.20
C VAL A 82 1.11 -0.82 -0.63
N SER A 83 2.19 -0.41 0.03
CA SER A 83 3.51 -0.19 -0.56
C SER A 83 4.61 -0.89 0.24
N LYS A 84 5.71 -1.23 -0.45
CA LYS A 84 6.99 -1.63 0.20
C LYS A 84 7.84 -0.44 0.65
N LYS A 85 7.46 0.79 0.30
CA LYS A 85 8.23 1.99 0.68
C LYS A 85 8.01 2.29 2.16
N GLY A 86 9.11 2.44 2.90
CA GLY A 86 9.05 2.88 4.31
C GLY A 86 8.48 1.85 5.28
N VAL A 87 8.47 0.57 4.92
CA VAL A 87 8.02 -0.53 5.79
C VAL A 87 8.89 -0.58 7.06
N PRO A 88 8.31 -0.46 8.27
CA PRO A 88 9.05 -0.61 9.52
C PRO A 88 9.60 -2.03 9.70
N GLU A 89 10.63 -2.18 10.55
CA GLU A 89 11.10 -3.50 10.97
C GLU A 89 9.94 -4.31 11.60
N ASN A 90 9.80 -5.57 11.20
CA ASN A 90 8.71 -6.49 11.61
C ASN A 90 7.32 -6.20 11.01
N ARG A 91 7.25 -5.45 9.92
CA ARG A 91 6.00 -5.25 9.15
C ARG A 91 6.18 -5.81 7.75
N ASP A 92 5.10 -6.28 7.15
CA ASP A 92 5.13 -6.80 5.78
C ASP A 92 4.95 -5.69 4.76
N TRP A 93 4.08 -4.72 5.08
CA TRP A 93 3.64 -3.66 4.15
C TRP A 93 3.29 -2.37 4.90
N VAL A 94 3.29 -1.24 4.19
CA VAL A 94 2.67 0.02 4.64
C VAL A 94 1.39 0.24 3.87
N ALA A 95 0.27 0.45 4.55
CA ALA A 95 -1.03 0.74 3.96
C ALA A 95 -1.25 2.25 3.82
N THR A 96 -1.62 2.70 2.63
CA THR A 96 -1.95 4.10 2.33
C THR A 96 -3.46 4.35 2.33
N GLU A 97 -4.24 3.31 2.05
CA GLU A 97 -5.69 3.33 2.17
C GLU A 97 -6.20 1.98 2.66
N ILE A 98 -7.18 1.99 3.57
CA ILE A 98 -7.88 0.79 4.03
C ILE A 98 -9.38 0.99 3.92
N THR A 99 -10.02 0.13 3.12
CA THR A 99 -11.47 -0.02 3.09
C THR A 99 -11.86 -1.27 3.87
N PHE A 100 -12.79 -1.14 4.82
CA PHE A 100 -13.22 -2.26 5.67
C PHE A 100 -14.73 -2.27 5.92
N SER A 101 -15.24 -3.45 6.27
CA SER A 101 -16.64 -3.67 6.60
C SER A 101 -16.80 -4.84 7.57
N THR A 102 -17.79 -4.72 8.45
CA THR A 102 -18.16 -5.80 9.37
C THR A 102 -19.10 -6.77 8.67
N PRO A 103 -18.74 -8.06 8.54
CA PRO A 103 -19.63 -9.06 7.93
C PRO A 103 -20.97 -9.12 8.65
N LYS A 104 -22.08 -9.13 7.90
CA LYS A 104 -23.40 -9.41 8.47
C LYS A 104 -23.42 -10.84 9.00
N LYS A 105 -23.89 -11.02 10.24
CA LYS A 105 -24.18 -12.36 10.78
C LYS A 105 -25.19 -13.03 9.84
N LYS A 106 -24.90 -14.25 9.38
CA LYS A 106 -25.90 -15.04 8.65
C LYS A 106 -27.08 -15.28 9.60
N PRO A 107 -28.33 -15.14 9.13
CA PRO A 107 -29.51 -15.48 9.92
C PRO A 107 -29.49 -16.94 10.36
#